data_AF-A0A350LRD0-F1
#
_entry.id   AF-A0A350LRD0-F1
#
_cell.length_a   1.000
_cell.length_b   1.000
_cell.length_c   1.000
_cell.angle_alpha   90.00
_cell.angle_beta   90.00
_cell.angle_gamma   90.00
#
_symmetry.space_group_name_H-M   'P 1'
#
loop_
_entity.id
_entity.type
_entity.pdbx_description
1 polymer ?
#
loop_
_entity_poly.entity_id
_entity_poly.type
_entity_poly.pdbx_seq_one_letter_code
_entity_poly.pdbx_strand_id
1 'polypeptide(L)' 'MTERIAVALDHLGGREAAALMHGGRLEDLLIDGETPRPGTIYRAIADRPVKGQGG' A
#
# COMPACT_ATOMS: atom_id res chain seq x y z
N MET A 1 9.31 -30.34 4.46
CA MET A 1 7.95 -29.77 4.57
C MET A 1 8.07 -28.31 4.19
N THR A 2 7.39 -27.87 3.14
CA THR A 2 7.34 -26.44 2.79
C THR A 2 6.28 -25.79 3.67
N GLU A 3 6.67 -24.76 4.42
CA GLU A 3 5.71 -24.00 5.21
C GLU A 3 4.76 -23.21 4.30
N ARG A 4 3.48 -23.15 4.67
CA ARG A 4 2.45 -22.48 3.88
C ARG A 4 2.49 -20.98 4.16
N ILE A 5 2.59 -20.18 3.10
CA ILE A 5 2.42 -18.73 3.14
C ILE A 5 0.98 -18.39 2.73
N ALA A 6 0.35 -17.44 3.42
CA ALA A 6 -0.95 -16.91 3.07
C ALA A 6 -0.99 -15.40 3.32
N VAL A 7 -1.83 -14.70 2.56
CA VAL A 7 -2.18 -13.30 2.83
C VAL A 7 -3.67 -13.26 3.17
N ALA A 8 -4.02 -12.80 4.37
CA ALA A 8 -5.40 -12.59 4.78
C ALA A 8 -5.76 -11.12 4.57
N LEU A 9 -6.90 -10.86 3.94
CA LEU A 9 -7.41 -9.51 3.66
C LEU A 9 -8.68 -9.29 4.49
N ASP A 10 -8.75 -8.15 5.19
CA ASP A 10 -9.92 -7.76 5.97
C ASP A 10 -9.90 -6.25 6.25
N HIS A 11 -10.75 -5.78 7.17
CA HIS A 11 -10.78 -4.41 7.65
C HIS A 11 -10.48 -4.33 9.15
N LEU A 12 -9.66 -3.36 9.56
CA LEU A 12 -9.39 -3.04 10.96
C LEU A 12 -9.85 -1.60 11.25
N GLY A 13 -10.87 -1.45 12.10
CA GLY A 13 -11.44 -0.12 12.38
C GLY A 13 -11.99 0.58 11.15
N GLY A 14 -12.50 -0.18 10.17
CA GLY A 14 -13.03 0.34 8.90
C GLY A 14 -11.99 0.59 7.80
N ARG A 15 -10.70 0.37 8.07
CA ARG A 15 -9.61 0.52 7.09
C ARG A 15 -9.21 -0.83 6.52
N GLU A 16 -8.96 -0.91 5.21
CA GLU A 16 -8.44 -2.13 4.59
C GLU A 16 -7.10 -2.55 5.23
N ALA A 17 -6.93 -3.85 5.41
CA ALA A 17 -5.76 -4.45 6.05
C ALA A 17 -5.35 -5.75 5.34
N ALA A 18 -4.05 -6.02 5.34
CA ALA A 18 -3.48 -7.25 4.84
C ALA A 18 -2.49 -7.83 5.85
N ALA A 19 -2.66 -9.10 6.22
CA ALA A 19 -1.78 -9.82 7.13
C ALA A 19 -1.01 -10.92 6.37
N LEU A 20 0.32 -10.87 6.42
CA LEU A 20 1.19 -11.92 5.90
C LEU A 20 1.32 -13.01 6.98
N MET A 21 0.91 -14.23 6.63
CA MET A 21 0.92 -15.39 7.50
C MET A 21 1.90 -16.45 6.98
N HIS A 22 2.74 -16.97 7.85
CA HIS A 22 3.69 -18.05 7.54
C HIS A 22 3.54 -19.17 8.57
N GLY A 23 3.14 -20.36 8.11
CA GLY A 23 2.94 -21.51 9.01
C GLY A 23 1.86 -21.26 10.09
N GLY A 24 0.89 -20.39 9.81
CA GLY A 24 -0.16 -20.00 10.77
C GLY A 24 0.27 -18.93 11.79
N ARG A 25 1.48 -18.38 11.67
CA ARG A 25 1.96 -17.25 12.49
C ARG A 25 1.89 -15.96 11.68
N LEU A 26 1.56 -14.85 12.35
CA LEU A 26 1.63 -13.51 11.76
C LEU A 26 3.10 -13.12 11.61
N GLU A 27 3.47 -12.73 10.40
CA GLU A 27 4.82 -12.27 10.06
C GLU A 27 4.85 -10.77 9.82
N ASP A 28 3.86 -10.22 9.09
CA ASP A 28 3.73 -8.79 8.82
C ASP A 28 2.27 -8.36 8.74
N LEU A 29 2.01 -7.08 9.01
CA LEU A 29 0.68 -6.48 9.00
C LEU A 29 0.73 -5.09 8.34
N LEU A 30 0.00 -4.96 7.24
CA LEU A 30 -0.25 -3.69 6.57
C LEU A 30 -1.66 -3.21 6.93
N ILE A 31 -1.78 -1.97 7.40
CA ILE A 31 -3.05 -1.25 7.50
C ILE A 31 -3.02 -0.10 6.49
N ASP A 32 -4.01 -0.02 5.61
CA ASP A 32 -4.05 0.99 4.56
C ASP A 32 -4.13 2.41 5.12
N GLY A 33 -3.45 3.36 4.46
CA GLY A 33 -3.32 4.75 4.89
C GLY A 33 -3.88 5.70 3.83
N GLU A 34 -4.41 6.83 4.29
CA GLU A 34 -5.15 7.79 3.47
C GLU A 34 -4.30 8.57 2.45
N THR A 35 -2.98 8.59 2.61
CA THR A 35 -2.09 9.41 1.79
C THR A 35 -1.41 8.59 0.70
N PRO A 36 -1.05 9.20 -0.44
CA PRO A 36 -0.15 8.60 -1.41
C PRO A 36 1.05 7.91 -0.77
N ARG A 37 1.37 6.72 -1.25
CA ARG A 37 2.55 5.97 -0.84
C ARG A 37 3.73 6.34 -1.74
N PRO A 38 4.98 6.16 -1.28
CA PRO A 38 6.14 6.22 -2.18
C PRO A 38 5.92 5.29 -3.38
N GLY A 39 6.09 5.83 -4.59
CA GLY A 39 5.81 5.10 -5.84
C GLY A 39 4.36 5.16 -6.33
N THR A 40 3.43 5.82 -5.61
CA THR A 40 2.11 6.13 -6.16
C THR A 40 2.29 7.01 -7.41
N ILE A 41 1.76 6.55 -8.55
CA ILE A 41 1.79 7.27 -9.81
C ILE A 41 0.47 8.01 -9.97
N TYR A 42 0.54 9.34 -10.00
CA TYR A 42 -0.60 10.18 -10.34
C TYR A 42 -0.58 10.58 -11.82
N ARG A 43 -1.77 10.81 -12.36
CA ARG A 43 -1.95 11.47 -13.65
C ARG A 43 -2.73 12.76 -13.42
N ALA A 44 -2.12 13.88 -13.77
CA ALA A 44 -2.75 15.19 -13.71
C ALA A 44 -2.40 16.00 -14.96
N ILE A 45 -3.18 17.04 -15.21
CA ILE A 45 -2.84 18.09 -16.18
C ILE A 45 -2.30 19.26 -15.37
N ALA A 46 -1.19 19.84 -15.80
CA ALA A 46 -0.62 21.00 -15.12
C ALA A 46 -1.57 22.21 -15.27
N ASP A 47 -1.91 22.87 -14.16
CA ASP A 47 -2.76 24.05 -14.18
C ASP A 47 -2.06 25.23 -14.87
N ARG A 48 -0.90 25.65 -14.34
CA ARG A 48 -0.08 26.73 -14.91
C ARG A 48 1.39 26.31 -15.01
N PRO A 49 1.89 25.97 -16.21
CA PRO A 49 3.31 25.69 -16.38
C PRO A 49 4.14 26.97 -16.21
N VAL A 50 5.24 26.87 -15.46
CA VAL A 50 6.17 27.97 -15.19
C VAL A 50 7.55 27.60 -15.71
N LYS A 51 8.22 28.52 -16.41
CA LYS A 51 9.54 28.28 -17.00
C LYS A 51 10.58 27.96 -15.91
N GLY A 52 11.44 26.98 -16.18
CA GLY A 52 12.59 26.66 -15.33
C GLY A 52 12.29 25.75 -14.14
N GLN A 53 11.07 25.21 -14.02
CA GLN A 53 10.73 24.23 -12.96
C GLN A 53 11.20 22.81 -13.28
N GLY A 54 11.52 22.52 -14.55
CA GLY A 54 12.15 21.26 -14.92
C GLY A 54 11.28 20.04 -14.71
N GLY A 55 9.99 20.08 -15.10
CA GLY A 55 9.08 18.92 -15.01
C GLY A 55 8.60 18.65 -13.59
#